data_AF-A0A817W9Y0-F1
#
_entry.id   AF-A0A817W9Y0-F1
#
_cell.length_a   1.000
_cell.length_b   1.000
_cell.length_c   1.000
_cell.angle_alpha   90.00
_cell.angle_beta   90.00
_cell.angle_gamma   90.00
#
_symmetry.space_group_name_H-M   'P 1'
#
loop_
_entity.id
_entity.type
_entity.pdbx_description
1 polymer ?
#
loop_
_entity_poly.entity_id
_entity_poly.type
_entity_poly.pdbx_seq_one_letter_code
_entity_poly.pdbx_strand_id
1 'polypeptide(L)'
;MSSLRKNFKNIIIVGDLNAKHTSWGCTTINHKGRILAEWLDNISIYEIQNQGMETSLPSDTTIDLVLITSTLSLSQCQTLPYTGSDQLPIFFEFNGITLQDSYYTISKTYWNIYRIFLITISPYIQQEYETTFANDKSEWFTFFQKFLHAVKERMTIFHMTKQQRPTLSPSFRSILKHKHYLQNKYRHSKLEEDRVRVRSWNKLIQHELKAYIDKTTG
;
A
#
# COMPACT_ATOMS: atom_id res chain seq x y z
N MET A 1 10.50 24.19 -29.75
CA MET A 1 9.58 23.14 -29.25
C MET A 1 9.57 23.16 -27.72
N SER A 2 8.90 24.14 -27.12
CA SER A 2 8.71 24.25 -25.67
C SER A 2 7.24 23.99 -25.35
N SER A 3 6.91 22.75 -24.98
CA SER A 3 5.54 22.37 -24.65
C SER A 3 5.56 21.40 -23.48
N LEU A 4 4.94 21.82 -22.36
CA LEU A 4 4.49 20.98 -21.24
C LEU A 4 5.57 20.39 -20.30
N ARG A 5 6.47 21.21 -19.74
CA ARG A 5 6.95 20.90 -18.38
C ARG A 5 5.88 21.34 -17.39
N LYS A 6 4.98 20.43 -17.01
CA LYS A 6 4.27 20.57 -15.73
C LYS A 6 5.35 20.81 -14.68
N ASN A 7 5.30 21.94 -13.97
CA ASN A 7 6.18 22.24 -12.86
C ASN A 7 5.83 21.30 -11.70
N PHE A 8 6.36 20.08 -11.77
CA PHE A 8 6.30 19.08 -10.74
C PHE A 8 7.17 19.54 -9.57
N LYS A 9 6.55 20.27 -8.64
CA LYS A 9 7.17 20.67 -7.37
C LYS A 9 6.63 19.77 -6.27
N ASN A 10 7.47 19.45 -5.30
CA ASN A 10 7.09 18.74 -4.08
C ASN A 10 6.57 17.31 -4.33
N ILE A 11 7.28 16.54 -5.17
CA ILE A 11 6.98 15.12 -5.37
C ILE A 11 7.85 14.28 -4.45
N ILE A 12 7.19 13.29 -3.82
CA ILE A 12 7.81 12.26 -3.02
C ILE A 12 7.43 10.92 -3.67
N ILE A 13 8.42 10.10 -4.01
CA ILE A 13 8.25 8.74 -4.47
C ILE A 13 8.90 7.83 -3.43
N VAL A 14 8.12 6.91 -2.88
CA VAL A 14 8.56 5.95 -1.87
C VAL A 14 8.11 4.55 -2.22
N GLY A 15 8.96 3.56 -1.98
CA GLY A 15 8.59 2.16 -2.05
C GLY A 15 9.76 1.22 -2.28
N ASP A 16 9.45 -0.08 -2.25
CA ASP A 16 10.38 -1.15 -2.61
C ASP A 16 10.55 -1.18 -4.15
N LEU A 17 11.67 -0.64 -4.62
CA LEU A 17 11.99 -0.64 -6.06
C LEU A 17 12.78 -1.88 -6.47
N ASN A 18 13.30 -2.65 -5.51
CA ASN A 18 14.24 -3.76 -5.75
C ASN A 18 15.40 -3.36 -6.69
N ALA A 19 15.78 -2.08 -6.67
CA ALA A 19 16.78 -1.48 -7.55
C ALA A 19 18.10 -1.36 -6.78
N LYS A 20 19.11 -2.12 -7.19
CA LYS A 20 20.43 -2.11 -6.55
C LYS A 20 21.40 -1.28 -7.38
N HIS A 21 21.99 -0.25 -6.79
CA HIS A 21 23.04 0.54 -7.41
C HIS A 21 23.98 1.13 -6.36
N THR A 22 25.24 1.31 -6.73
CA THR A 22 26.28 1.85 -5.85
C THR A 22 26.02 3.29 -5.43
N SER A 23 25.40 4.09 -6.30
CA SER A 23 25.04 5.50 -6.03
C SER A 23 24.09 5.70 -4.85
N TRP A 24 23.40 4.67 -4.37
CA TRP A 24 22.59 4.75 -3.15
C TRP A 24 22.98 3.70 -2.11
N GLY A 25 24.21 3.19 -2.18
CA GLY A 25 24.82 2.40 -1.11
C GLY A 25 24.70 0.89 -1.23
N CYS A 26 24.19 0.35 -2.35
CA CYS A 26 24.27 -1.08 -2.60
C CYS A 26 25.68 -1.50 -3.03
N THR A 27 26.14 -2.68 -2.59
CA THR A 27 27.43 -3.25 -3.02
C THR A 27 27.43 -3.75 -4.47
N THR A 28 26.25 -4.00 -5.03
CA THR A 28 26.07 -4.54 -6.39
C THR A 28 25.12 -3.68 -7.20
N ILE A 29 25.24 -3.77 -8.52
CA ILE A 29 24.37 -3.10 -9.48
C ILE A 29 23.51 -4.16 -10.17
N ASN A 30 22.18 -3.98 -10.20
CA ASN A 30 21.28 -4.82 -10.98
C ASN A 30 20.66 -4.05 -12.16
N HIS A 31 19.93 -4.75 -13.04
CA HIS A 31 19.32 -4.14 -14.23
C HIS A 31 18.34 -2.99 -13.89
N LYS A 32 17.51 -3.19 -12.85
CA LYS A 32 16.59 -2.15 -12.36
C LYS A 32 17.33 -0.92 -11.84
N GLY A 33 18.44 -1.12 -11.13
CA GLY A 33 19.30 -0.04 -10.64
C GLY A 33 19.94 0.77 -11.76
N ARG A 34 20.40 0.12 -12.83
CA ARG A 34 20.91 0.82 -14.03
C ARG A 34 19.84 1.70 -14.67
N ILE A 35 18.65 1.13 -14.92
CA ILE A 35 17.53 1.88 -15.50
C ILE A 35 17.16 3.08 -14.62
N LEU A 36 17.08 2.87 -13.30
CA LEU A 36 16.72 3.94 -12.37
C LEU A 36 17.81 5.03 -12.33
N ALA A 37 19.09 4.66 -12.32
CA ALA A 37 20.19 5.61 -12.36
C ALA A 37 20.18 6.43 -13.65
N GLU A 38 20.05 5.79 -14.81
CA GLU A 38 19.92 6.48 -16.10
C GLU A 38 18.70 7.43 -16.13
N TRP A 39 17.57 7.01 -15.53
CA TRP A 39 16.38 7.84 -15.43
C TRP A 39 16.59 9.06 -14.51
N LEU A 40 17.26 8.88 -13.37
CA LEU A 40 17.61 9.96 -12.45
C LEU A 40 18.53 10.98 -13.11
N ASP A 41 19.57 10.51 -13.81
CA ASP A 41 20.53 11.36 -14.52
C ASP A 41 19.84 12.21 -15.59
N ASN A 42 18.89 11.63 -16.34
CA ASN A 42 18.15 12.32 -17.40
C ASN A 42 17.15 13.36 -16.89
N ILE A 43 16.56 13.15 -15.71
CA ILE A 43 15.49 14.02 -15.17
C ILE A 43 16.05 15.09 -14.22
N SER A 44 17.15 14.80 -13.52
CA SER A 44 17.95 15.69 -12.66
C SER A 44 17.20 16.48 -11.56
N ILE A 45 15.89 16.28 -11.38
CA ILE A 45 15.10 16.95 -10.34
C ILE A 45 14.88 16.08 -9.10
N TYR A 46 15.22 14.79 -9.15
CA TYR A 46 15.01 13.85 -8.05
C TYR A 46 16.32 13.49 -7.37
N GLU A 47 16.28 13.35 -6.06
CA GLU A 47 17.40 12.91 -5.24
C GLU A 47 16.94 11.77 -4.32
N ILE A 48 17.76 10.72 -4.21
CA ILE A 48 17.56 9.64 -3.24
C ILE A 48 18.04 10.12 -1.87
N GLN A 49 17.16 10.08 -0.87
CA GLN A 49 17.45 10.62 0.47
C GLN A 49 17.99 9.58 1.46
N ASN A 50 17.73 8.31 1.22
CA ASN A 50 18.09 7.23 2.15
C ASN A 50 19.33 6.44 1.72
N GLN A 51 20.27 7.10 1.04
CA GLN A 51 21.47 6.47 0.49
C GLN A 51 22.30 5.81 1.60
N GLY A 52 22.73 4.57 1.37
CA GLY A 52 23.56 3.82 2.32
C GLY A 52 22.82 3.33 3.56
N MET A 53 21.51 3.53 3.65
CA MET A 53 20.72 2.97 4.74
C MET A 53 20.32 1.54 4.42
N GLU A 54 20.53 0.63 5.35
CA GLU A 54 20.03 -0.74 5.23
C GLU A 54 18.51 -0.73 5.38
N THR A 55 17.79 -1.04 4.30
CA THR A 55 16.32 -1.11 4.32
C THR A 55 15.81 -2.55 4.31
N SER A 56 16.72 -3.52 4.14
CA SER A 56 16.39 -4.94 4.07
C SER A 56 17.41 -5.79 4.82
N LEU A 57 16.94 -6.54 5.82
CA LEU A 57 17.74 -7.38 6.72
C LEU A 57 18.50 -8.54 6.04
N PRO A 58 17.97 -9.22 5.01
CA PRO A 58 18.67 -10.37 4.42
C PRO A 58 19.85 -9.98 3.52
N SER A 59 20.04 -8.70 3.19
CA SER A 59 21.03 -8.32 2.18
C SER A 59 21.73 -6.98 2.39
N ASP A 60 21.56 -6.33 3.55
CA ASP A 60 22.17 -5.04 3.89
C ASP A 60 22.09 -4.03 2.74
N THR A 61 20.95 -4.03 2.04
CA THR A 61 20.76 -3.21 0.83
C THR A 61 19.74 -2.12 1.02
N THR A 62 20.01 -0.99 0.40
CA THR A 62 19.08 0.12 0.20
C THR A 62 18.25 -0.13 -1.05
N ILE A 63 17.13 -0.85 -0.93
CA ILE A 63 16.23 -1.17 -2.06
C ILE A 63 14.85 -0.54 -1.93
N ASP A 64 14.47 -0.18 -0.71
CA ASP A 64 13.33 0.68 -0.42
C ASP A 64 13.83 2.12 -0.53
N LEU A 65 13.45 2.84 -1.59
CA LEU A 65 14.04 4.14 -1.89
C LEU A 65 13.07 5.28 -1.59
N VAL A 66 13.61 6.38 -1.05
CA VAL A 66 12.91 7.65 -0.84
C VAL A 66 13.48 8.66 -1.83
N LEU A 67 12.75 8.91 -2.92
CA LEU A 67 13.11 9.92 -3.91
C LEU A 67 12.28 11.17 -3.68
N ILE A 68 12.93 12.31 -3.57
CA ILE A 68 12.25 13.61 -3.42
C ILE A 68 12.69 14.55 -4.52
N THR A 69 11.82 15.46 -4.93
CA THR A 69 12.23 16.57 -5.79
C THR A 69 13.16 17.51 -5.02
N SER A 70 14.16 18.09 -5.68
CA SER A 70 15.13 19.04 -5.09
C SER A 70 14.51 20.30 -4.47
N THR A 71 13.22 20.56 -4.71
CA THR A 71 12.46 21.62 -4.03
C THR A 71 12.03 21.28 -2.61
N LEU A 72 12.18 20.03 -2.17
CA LEU A 72 11.86 19.57 -0.83
C LEU A 72 13.12 19.44 0.01
N SER A 73 13.06 19.91 1.24
CA SER A 73 14.12 19.73 2.22
C SER A 73 13.66 18.80 3.32
N LEU A 74 14.38 17.69 3.44
CA LEU A 74 14.19 16.71 4.50
C LEU A 74 14.91 17.18 5.77
N SER A 75 14.26 17.09 6.94
CA SER A 75 14.93 17.33 8.23
C SER A 75 15.54 16.06 8.79
N GLN A 76 14.92 14.91 8.52
CA GLN A 76 15.36 13.62 9.05
C GLN A 76 15.02 12.50 8.06
N CYS A 77 15.93 11.54 7.91
CA CYS A 77 15.70 10.25 7.26
C CYS A 77 16.43 9.17 8.06
N GLN A 78 15.74 8.13 8.50
CA GLN A 78 16.36 7.02 9.20
C GLN A 78 15.54 5.75 9.06
N THR A 79 16.21 4.61 9.13
CA THR A 79 15.55 3.31 9.27
C THR A 79 15.18 3.08 10.74
N LEU A 80 14.01 2.50 10.97
CA LEU A 80 13.53 2.17 12.30
C LEU A 80 13.79 0.67 12.57
N PRO A 81 14.25 0.31 13.79
CA PRO A 81 14.41 -1.08 14.15
C PRO A 81 13.04 -1.77 14.19
N TYR A 82 12.83 -2.76 13.33
CA TYR A 82 11.59 -3.52 13.25
C TYR A 82 11.89 -5.00 13.05
N THR A 83 11.27 -5.86 13.87
CA THR A 83 11.56 -7.30 13.94
C THR A 83 10.44 -8.19 13.40
N GLY A 84 9.52 -7.62 12.60
CA GLY A 84 8.34 -8.33 12.07
C GLY A 84 8.32 -8.54 10.56
N SER A 85 9.30 -8.02 9.83
CA SER A 85 9.44 -8.11 8.36
C SER A 85 10.93 -8.09 8.01
N ASP A 86 11.27 -8.65 6.85
CA ASP A 86 12.62 -8.58 6.28
C ASP A 86 12.95 -7.17 5.74
N GLN A 87 11.95 -6.29 5.66
CA GLN A 87 12.10 -4.87 5.33
C GLN A 87 12.01 -3.99 6.58
N LEU A 88 12.94 -3.04 6.69
CA LEU A 88 13.02 -2.06 7.77
C LEU A 88 12.19 -0.81 7.40
N PRO A 89 11.24 -0.39 8.26
CA PRO A 89 10.49 0.84 8.04
C PRO A 89 11.42 2.05 7.96
N ILE A 90 11.17 2.95 7.01
CA ILE A 90 11.90 4.21 6.89
C ILE A 90 11.04 5.33 7.46
N PHE A 91 11.60 6.06 8.42
CA PHE A 91 11.04 7.31 8.92
C PHE A 91 11.69 8.48 8.21
N PHE A 92 10.87 9.43 7.77
CA PHE A 92 11.35 10.68 7.22
C PHE A 92 10.45 11.85 7.62
N GLU A 93 11.06 13.02 7.79
CA GLU A 93 10.39 14.25 8.18
C GLU A 93 10.78 15.38 7.23
N PHE A 94 9.81 16.22 6.89
CA PHE A 94 10.01 17.37 6.00
C PHE A 94 9.77 18.67 6.74
N ASN A 95 10.60 19.67 6.45
CA ASN A 95 10.39 21.03 6.93
C ASN A 95 9.50 21.81 5.96
N GLY A 96 8.62 22.66 6.50
CA GLY A 96 7.87 23.65 5.71
C GLY A 96 6.82 23.08 4.75
N ILE A 97 6.44 21.80 4.89
CA ILE A 97 5.31 21.23 4.16
C ILE A 97 4.02 21.49 4.94
N THR A 98 3.19 22.40 4.43
CA THR A 98 1.80 22.49 4.84
C THR A 98 0.99 21.47 4.04
N LEU A 99 0.49 20.44 4.70
CA LEU A 99 -0.48 19.55 4.09
C LEU A 99 -1.77 20.34 3.85
N GLN A 100 -2.10 20.63 2.59
CA GLN A 100 -3.46 21.02 2.27
C GLN A 100 -4.37 19.82 2.51
N ASP A 101 -5.51 20.07 3.17
CA ASP A 101 -6.58 19.08 3.29
C ASP A 101 -6.96 18.62 1.88
N SER A 102 -6.43 17.46 1.50
CA SER A 102 -6.65 16.88 0.20
C SER A 102 -7.85 15.95 0.31
N TYR A 103 -8.90 16.31 -0.42
CA TYR A 103 -9.92 15.34 -0.77
C TYR A 103 -9.24 14.30 -1.66
N TYR A 104 -9.37 13.03 -1.31
CA TYR A 104 -8.87 11.94 -2.15
C TYR A 104 -10.04 11.14 -2.68
N THR A 105 -9.84 10.63 -3.89
CA THR A 105 -10.82 9.80 -4.58
C THR A 105 -10.72 8.38 -4.03
N ILE A 106 -11.72 7.94 -3.26
CA ILE A 106 -11.85 6.53 -2.91
C ILE A 106 -12.68 5.84 -3.98
N SER A 107 -12.14 4.76 -4.55
CA SER A 107 -12.90 3.81 -5.32
C SER A 107 -13.72 2.92 -4.39
N LYS A 108 -15.04 2.93 -4.58
CA LYS A 108 -15.95 2.01 -3.90
C LYS A 108 -16.63 1.15 -4.96
N THR A 109 -16.17 -0.09 -5.08
CA THR A 109 -16.82 -1.10 -5.90
C THR A 109 -18.05 -1.64 -5.16
N TYR A 110 -19.21 -1.61 -5.82
CA TYR A 110 -20.43 -2.22 -5.29
C TYR A 110 -20.39 -3.74 -5.45
N TRP A 111 -19.69 -4.43 -4.54
CA TRP A 111 -19.45 -5.87 -4.62
C TRP A 111 -20.73 -6.72 -4.72
N ASN A 112 -21.83 -6.29 -4.08
CA ASN A 112 -23.11 -6.99 -4.19
C ASN A 112 -23.68 -6.93 -5.62
N ILE A 113 -23.61 -5.75 -6.26
CA ILE A 113 -24.06 -5.57 -7.65
C ILE A 113 -23.11 -6.30 -8.60
N TYR A 114 -21.79 -6.21 -8.37
CA TYR A 114 -20.79 -6.96 -9.12
C TYR A 114 -21.07 -8.46 -9.10
N ARG A 115 -21.37 -9.02 -7.92
CA ARG A 115 -21.72 -10.44 -7.76
C ARG A 115 -23.02 -10.80 -8.49
N ILE A 116 -24.06 -10.00 -8.34
CA ILE A 116 -25.34 -10.22 -9.05
C ILE A 116 -25.10 -10.23 -10.55
N PHE A 117 -24.35 -9.25 -11.07
CA PHE A 117 -24.01 -9.15 -12.49
C PHE A 117 -23.28 -10.40 -13.00
N LEU A 118 -22.26 -10.87 -12.27
CA LEU A 118 -21.53 -12.09 -12.63
C LEU A 118 -22.43 -13.34 -12.64
N ILE A 119 -23.34 -13.46 -11.68
CA ILE A 119 -24.31 -14.57 -11.63
C ILE A 119 -25.24 -14.49 -12.83
N THR A 120 -25.82 -13.32 -13.10
CA THR A 120 -26.75 -13.09 -14.21
C THR A 120 -26.13 -13.40 -15.57
N ILE A 121 -24.86 -13.04 -15.78
CA ILE A 121 -24.17 -13.23 -17.06
C ILE A 121 -23.42 -14.56 -17.17
N SER A 122 -23.38 -15.36 -16.11
CA SER A 122 -22.67 -16.64 -16.08
C SER A 122 -23.05 -17.62 -17.21
N PRO A 123 -24.32 -17.71 -17.69
CA PRO A 123 -24.63 -18.59 -18.81
C PRO A 123 -23.96 -18.16 -20.12
N TYR A 124 -23.82 -16.86 -20.35
CA TYR A 124 -23.15 -16.31 -21.54
C TYR A 124 -21.63 -16.51 -21.47
N ILE A 125 -21.04 -16.35 -20.28
CA ILE A 125 -19.61 -16.63 -20.07
C ILE A 125 -19.31 -18.11 -20.32
N GLN A 126 -20.21 -19.00 -19.88
CA GLN A 126 -20.08 -20.44 -20.09
C GLN A 126 -20.14 -20.79 -21.60
N GLN A 127 -21.05 -20.17 -22.35
CA GLN A 127 -21.13 -20.35 -23.79
C GLN A 127 -19.85 -19.87 -24.51
N GLU A 128 -19.34 -18.69 -24.15
CA GLU A 128 -18.08 -18.15 -24.70
C GLU A 128 -16.85 -18.99 -24.31
N TYR A 129 -16.87 -19.61 -23.13
CA TYR A 129 -15.86 -20.58 -22.72
C TYR A 129 -15.89 -21.80 -23.64
N GLU A 130 -17.05 -22.39 -23.88
CA GLU A 130 -17.20 -23.57 -24.73
C GLU A 130 -16.77 -23.34 -26.19
N THR A 131 -16.96 -22.13 -26.72
CA THR A 131 -16.58 -21.76 -28.10
C THR A 131 -15.11 -21.32 -28.22
N THR A 132 -14.57 -20.62 -27.23
CA THR A 132 -13.27 -19.94 -27.35
C THR A 132 -12.15 -20.69 -26.62
N PHE A 133 -12.41 -21.21 -25.41
CA PHE A 133 -11.39 -21.92 -24.62
C PHE A 133 -10.95 -23.24 -25.27
N ALA A 134 -11.86 -23.88 -26.02
CA ALA A 134 -11.56 -25.09 -26.78
C ALA A 134 -10.50 -24.86 -27.87
N ASN A 135 -10.38 -23.62 -28.36
CA ASN A 135 -9.51 -23.25 -29.48
C ASN A 135 -8.24 -22.51 -29.03
N ASP A 136 -8.34 -21.56 -28.08
CA ASP A 136 -7.18 -20.86 -27.51
C ASP A 136 -7.43 -20.45 -26.05
N LYS A 137 -6.70 -21.10 -25.13
CA LYS A 137 -6.80 -20.87 -23.68
C LYS A 137 -6.25 -19.51 -23.27
N SER A 138 -5.20 -19.02 -23.93
CA SER A 138 -4.53 -17.76 -23.60
C SER A 138 -5.38 -16.57 -24.03
N GLU A 139 -6.00 -16.67 -25.22
CA GLU A 139 -6.94 -15.67 -25.71
C GLU A 139 -8.17 -15.57 -24.81
N TRP A 140 -8.76 -16.71 -24.44
CA TRP A 140 -9.90 -16.73 -23.51
C TRP A 140 -9.54 -16.10 -22.15
N PHE A 141 -8.38 -16.44 -21.57
CA PHE A 141 -7.98 -15.89 -20.28
C PHE A 141 -7.77 -14.36 -20.36
N THR A 142 -7.16 -13.89 -21.44
CA THR A 142 -6.96 -12.46 -21.68
C THR A 142 -8.29 -11.73 -21.83
N PHE A 143 -9.24 -12.30 -22.58
CA PHE A 143 -10.60 -11.77 -22.69
C PHE A 143 -11.29 -11.71 -21.33
N PHE A 144 -11.29 -12.81 -20.59
CA PHE A 144 -11.97 -12.91 -19.30
C PHE A 144 -11.39 -11.94 -18.27
N GLN A 145 -10.06 -11.77 -18.22
CA GLN A 145 -9.41 -10.78 -17.37
C GLN A 145 -9.86 -9.35 -17.72
N LYS A 146 -9.88 -8.99 -19.01
CA LYS A 146 -10.34 -7.67 -19.48
C LYS A 146 -11.81 -7.44 -19.14
N PHE A 147 -12.64 -8.47 -19.31
CA PHE A 147 -14.05 -8.44 -18.94
C PHE A 147 -14.24 -8.17 -17.45
N LEU A 148 -13.60 -8.94 -16.57
CA LEU A 148 -13.71 -8.75 -15.12
C LEU A 148 -13.25 -7.35 -14.68
N HIS A 149 -12.18 -6.85 -15.30
CA HIS A 149 -11.71 -5.49 -15.07
C HIS A 149 -12.74 -4.45 -15.50
N ALA A 150 -13.31 -4.56 -16.71
CA ALA A 150 -14.32 -3.64 -17.21
C ALA A 150 -15.60 -3.64 -16.34
N VAL A 151 -16.06 -4.81 -15.88
CA VAL A 151 -17.20 -4.92 -14.96
C VAL A 151 -16.87 -4.24 -13.63
N LYS A 152 -15.67 -4.47 -13.08
CA LYS A 152 -15.24 -3.83 -11.84
C LYS A 152 -15.26 -2.30 -11.98
N GLU A 153 -14.68 -1.76 -13.05
CA GLU A 153 -14.64 -0.33 -13.31
C GLU A 153 -16.06 0.26 -13.42
N ARG A 154 -16.97 -0.40 -14.17
CA ARG A 154 -18.36 0.06 -14.30
C ARG A 154 -19.15 0.03 -12.98
N MET A 155 -18.82 -0.89 -12.09
CA MET A 155 -19.45 -1.04 -10.78
C MET A 155 -18.73 -0.27 -9.67
N THR A 156 -17.70 0.51 -10.03
CA THR A 156 -16.92 1.31 -9.09
C THR A 156 -17.34 2.76 -9.22
N ILE A 157 -17.80 3.32 -8.10
CA ILE A 157 -17.97 4.77 -8.00
C ILE A 157 -16.76 5.38 -7.30
N PHE A 158 -16.38 6.54 -7.80
CA PHE A 158 -15.32 7.36 -7.24
C PHE A 158 -15.98 8.48 -6.44
N HIS A 159 -15.72 8.54 -5.14
CA HIS A 159 -16.22 9.64 -4.31
C HIS A 159 -15.06 10.36 -3.66
N MET A 160 -15.17 11.68 -3.60
CA MET A 160 -14.25 12.55 -2.89
C MET A 160 -14.57 12.44 -1.40
N THR A 161 -13.60 12.01 -0.60
CA THR A 161 -13.74 12.02 0.85
C THR A 161 -12.68 12.92 1.47
N LYS A 162 -13.04 13.62 2.56
CA LYS A 162 -12.06 14.32 3.38
C LYS A 162 -11.14 13.30 4.04
N GLN A 163 -9.87 13.65 4.17
CA GLN A 163 -8.91 12.88 4.95
C GLN A 163 -9.28 12.88 6.43
N GLN A 164 -10.19 11.99 6.83
CA GLN A 164 -10.26 11.59 8.23
C GLN A 164 -9.09 10.63 8.45
N ARG A 165 -8.06 11.11 9.15
CA ARG A 165 -7.22 10.22 9.93
C ARG A 165 -7.99 10.03 11.24
N PRO A 166 -8.77 8.96 11.44
CA PRO A 166 -9.26 8.66 12.77
C PRO A 166 -8.02 8.41 13.62
N THR A 167 -7.58 9.42 14.36
CA THR A 167 -6.57 9.25 15.38
C THR A 167 -7.20 8.34 16.40
N LEU A 168 -6.86 7.05 16.32
CA LEU A 168 -7.31 6.07 17.31
C LEU A 168 -6.99 6.65 18.68
N SER A 169 -8.01 6.74 19.53
CA SER A 169 -7.85 7.30 20.87
C SER A 169 -6.74 6.55 21.62
N PRO A 170 -6.03 7.21 22.55
CA PRO A 170 -5.02 6.54 23.37
C PRO A 170 -5.56 5.28 24.06
N SER A 171 -6.83 5.31 24.49
CA SER A 171 -7.52 4.16 25.06
C SER A 171 -7.66 3.01 24.05
N PHE A 172 -8.10 3.28 22.82
CA PHE A 172 -8.25 2.24 21.80
C PHE A 172 -6.91 1.65 21.35
N ARG A 173 -5.85 2.47 21.28
CA ARG A 173 -4.48 1.99 21.03
C ARG A 173 -3.99 1.04 22.13
N SER A 174 -4.28 1.35 23.39
CA SER A 174 -3.97 0.47 24.52
C SER A 174 -4.66 -0.88 24.37
N ILE A 175 -5.94 -0.87 23.95
CA ILE A 175 -6.71 -2.08 23.75
C ILE A 175 -6.09 -2.96 22.65
N LEU A 176 -5.70 -2.37 21.51
CA LEU A 176 -5.04 -3.08 20.41
C LEU A 176 -3.68 -3.67 20.82
N LYS A 177 -2.87 -2.92 21.57
CA LYS A 177 -1.58 -3.42 22.10
C LYS A 177 -1.79 -4.65 22.99
N HIS A 178 -2.79 -4.62 23.87
CA HIS A 178 -3.08 -5.75 24.74
C HIS A 178 -3.58 -6.98 23.97
N LYS A 179 -4.40 -6.80 22.93
CA LYS A 179 -4.75 -7.89 22.02
C LYS A 179 -3.51 -8.51 21.36
N HIS A 180 -2.59 -7.69 20.85
CA HIS A 180 -1.35 -8.20 20.25
C HIS A 180 -0.52 -9.01 21.24
N TYR A 181 -0.41 -8.56 22.48
CA TYR A 181 0.23 -9.31 23.56
C TYR A 181 -0.44 -10.69 23.75
N LEU A 182 -1.77 -10.74 23.86
CA LEU A 182 -2.52 -12.00 24.02
C LEU A 182 -2.38 -12.93 22.81
N GLN A 183 -2.36 -12.39 21.59
CA GLN A 183 -2.15 -13.15 20.38
C GLN A 183 -0.75 -13.78 20.32
N ASN A 184 0.29 -13.00 20.67
CA ASN A 184 1.64 -13.52 20.76
C ASN A 184 1.74 -14.60 21.84
N LYS A 185 1.16 -14.35 23.01
CA LYS A 185 1.10 -15.34 24.09
C LYS A 185 0.44 -16.64 23.64
N TYR A 186 -0.74 -16.58 23.01
CA TYR A 186 -1.43 -17.76 22.49
C TYR A 186 -0.62 -18.49 21.41
N ARG A 187 0.08 -17.77 20.51
CA ARG A 187 0.93 -18.39 19.48
C ARG A 187 2.04 -19.24 20.10
N HIS A 188 2.58 -18.84 21.25
CA HIS A 188 3.64 -19.57 21.94
C HIS A 188 3.13 -20.63 22.92
N SER A 189 2.08 -20.33 23.70
CA SER A 189 1.56 -21.22 24.74
C SER A 189 0.58 -22.26 24.20
N LYS A 190 -0.17 -21.92 23.15
CA LYS A 190 -1.33 -22.65 22.60
C LYS A 190 -2.38 -23.06 23.65
N LEU A 191 -2.41 -22.38 24.79
CA LEU A 191 -3.37 -22.66 25.85
C LEU A 191 -4.78 -22.19 25.46
N GLU A 192 -5.77 -23.02 25.76
CA GLU A 192 -7.17 -22.75 25.44
C GLU A 192 -7.68 -21.48 26.14
N GLU A 193 -7.22 -21.21 27.36
CA GLU A 193 -7.53 -19.99 28.09
C GLU A 193 -7.08 -18.71 27.35
N ASP A 194 -5.89 -18.74 26.74
CA ASP A 194 -5.38 -17.62 25.96
C ASP A 194 -6.19 -17.46 24.65
N ARG A 195 -6.68 -18.55 24.05
CA ARG A 195 -7.60 -18.52 22.90
C ARG A 195 -8.93 -17.84 23.24
N VAL A 196 -9.52 -18.20 24.38
CA VAL A 196 -10.77 -17.60 24.88
C VAL A 196 -10.58 -16.12 25.17
N ARG A 197 -9.44 -15.72 25.76
CA ARG A 197 -9.09 -14.32 26.00
C ARG A 197 -8.91 -13.52 24.70
N VAL A 198 -8.25 -14.07 23.68
CA VAL A 198 -8.15 -13.40 22.37
C VAL A 198 -9.54 -13.20 21.75
N ARG A 199 -10.43 -14.19 21.86
CA ARG A 199 -11.81 -14.09 21.35
C ARG A 199 -12.63 -13.02 22.10
N SER A 200 -12.55 -12.95 23.42
CA SER A 200 -13.26 -11.92 24.20
C SER A 200 -12.77 -10.52 23.85
N TRP A 201 -11.45 -10.34 23.70
CA TRP A 201 -10.86 -9.08 23.28
C TRP A 201 -11.22 -8.67 21.85
N ASN A 202 -11.37 -9.63 20.93
CA ASN A 202 -11.89 -9.33 19.58
C ASN A 202 -13.32 -8.77 19.63
N LYS A 203 -14.19 -9.32 20.48
CA LYS A 203 -15.56 -8.80 20.67
C LYS A 203 -15.55 -7.38 21.27
N LEU A 204 -14.70 -7.14 22.27
CA LEU A 204 -14.54 -5.82 22.89
C LEU A 204 -14.08 -4.77 21.86
N ILE A 205 -13.07 -5.10 21.04
CA ILE A 205 -12.57 -4.21 20.00
C ILE A 205 -13.66 -3.88 18.97
N GLN A 206 -14.45 -4.87 18.55
CA GLN A 206 -15.55 -4.63 17.62
C GLN A 206 -16.62 -3.70 18.21
N HIS A 207 -16.94 -3.87 19.49
CA HIS A 207 -17.88 -3.00 20.20
C HIS A 207 -17.36 -1.56 20.30
N GLU A 208 -16.13 -1.38 20.77
CA GLU A 208 -15.49 -0.07 20.89
C GLU A 208 -15.31 0.63 19.54
N LEU A 209 -14.96 -0.12 18.48
CA LEU A 209 -14.83 0.42 17.13
C LEU A 209 -16.18 0.91 16.62
N LYS A 210 -17.26 0.15 16.85
CA LYS A 210 -18.61 0.55 16.44
C LYS A 210 -19.05 1.82 17.18
N ALA A 211 -18.87 1.87 18.49
CA ALA A 211 -19.18 3.06 19.30
C ALA A 211 -18.35 4.30 18.90
N TYR A 212 -17.09 4.10 18.50
CA TYR A 212 -16.25 5.18 17.98
C TYR A 212 -16.76 5.71 16.63
N ILE A 213 -17.09 4.81 15.70
CA ILE A 213 -17.64 5.16 14.39
C ILE A 213 -18.95 5.95 14.57
N ASP A 214 -19.88 5.45 15.38
CA ASP A 214 -21.18 6.06 15.64
C ASP A 214 -21.04 7.49 16.21
N LYS A 215 -20.01 7.77 17.03
CA LYS A 215 -19.71 9.11 17.58
C LYS A 215 -19.08 10.06 16.56
N THR A 216 -18.45 9.56 15.51
CA THR A 216 -17.76 10.37 14.48
C THR A 216 -18.62 10.65 13.24
N THR A 217 -19.73 9.93 13.07
CA THR A 217 -20.65 10.06 11.93
C THR A 217 -22.01 10.72 12.24
N GLY A 218 -22.24 11.13 13.49
CA GLY A 218 -23.35 11.99 13.89
C GLY A 218 -22.92 13.45 14.01
#